data_AF-A0A935B4H3-F1
#
_entry.id   AF-A0A935B4H3-F1
#
_cell.length_a   1.000
_cell.length_b   1.000
_cell.length_c   1.000
_cell.angle_alpha   90.00
_cell.angle_beta   90.00
_cell.angle_gamma   90.00
#
_symmetry.space_group_name_H-M   'P 1'
#
loop_
_entity.id
_entity.type
_entity.pdbx_description
1 polymer ?
#
loop_
_entity_poly.entity_id
_entity_poly.type
_entity_poly.pdbx_seq_one_letter_code
_entity_poly.pdbx_strand_id
1 'polypeptide(L)'
;MQWKHYPADDAFDSGGIYQWFYHSHSLEDRPGAAEHGHFHLFARTEALGAETTCARERTFLARFGAHPSAASTRHLVSIGLTPKGLPCSLFTVNSWVTGDQMLSAHATLRLLRGIQLDTGQPIIDRVIVAVLRLNDHALPALMQERDETLLRHQGEAADVLADLSVEELSLLPLEL
;
A
#
# COMPACT_ATOMS: atom_id res chain seq x y z
N MET A 1 3.53 -15.92 -13.79
CA MET A 1 3.32 -16.87 -12.66
C MET A 1 2.57 -16.10 -11.60
N GLN A 2 1.48 -16.68 -11.11
CA GLN A 2 0.66 -16.16 -10.03
C GLN A 2 1.54 -15.80 -8.83
N TRP A 3 1.26 -14.69 -8.13
CA TRP A 3 2.02 -14.24 -6.94
C TRP A 3 3.50 -13.88 -7.16
N LYS A 4 4.04 -14.07 -8.37
CA LYS A 4 5.43 -13.70 -8.65
C LYS A 4 5.52 -12.18 -8.78
N HIS A 5 6.51 -11.61 -8.11
CA HIS A 5 6.84 -10.20 -8.21
C HIS A 5 7.48 -9.86 -9.57
N TYR A 6 7.11 -8.70 -10.08
CA TYR A 6 7.70 -8.08 -11.25
C TYR A 6 8.05 -6.62 -10.96
N PRO A 7 9.31 -6.21 -11.20
CA PRO A 7 10.46 -7.06 -11.56
C PRO A 7 10.79 -8.06 -10.46
N ALA A 8 11.61 -9.08 -10.77
CA ALA A 8 11.86 -10.20 -9.85
C ALA A 8 12.50 -9.78 -8.52
N ASP A 9 13.27 -8.70 -8.55
CA ASP A 9 13.94 -8.12 -7.38
C ASP A 9 13.19 -6.92 -6.80
N ASP A 10 11.95 -6.67 -7.23
CA ASP A 10 11.22 -5.42 -7.03
C ASP A 10 11.93 -4.19 -7.64
N ALA A 11 11.17 -3.13 -7.88
CA ALA A 11 11.68 -1.90 -8.47
C ALA A 11 12.02 -0.92 -7.34
N PHE A 12 13.30 -0.56 -7.22
CA PHE A 12 13.79 0.38 -6.21
C PHE A 12 14.06 1.75 -6.85
N ASP A 13 13.55 2.80 -6.21
CA ASP A 13 13.86 4.18 -6.58
C ASP A 13 15.32 4.51 -6.30
N SER A 14 15.94 5.32 -7.16
CA SER A 14 17.36 5.71 -7.06
C SER A 14 17.67 6.51 -5.78
N GLY A 15 16.68 7.17 -5.18
CA GLY A 15 16.77 7.81 -3.87
C GLY A 15 16.65 6.85 -2.69
N GLY A 16 16.33 5.58 -2.93
CA GLY A 16 16.19 4.53 -1.91
C GLY A 16 14.95 4.68 -1.02
N ILE A 17 14.07 5.64 -1.32
CA ILE A 17 12.87 5.91 -0.51
C ILE A 17 11.72 4.99 -0.90
N TYR A 18 11.50 4.78 -2.18
CA TYR A 18 10.33 4.07 -2.68
C TYR A 18 10.69 2.75 -3.32
N GLN A 19 9.76 1.81 -3.22
CA GLN A 19 9.84 0.50 -3.83
C GLN A 19 8.46 0.13 -4.36
N TRP A 20 8.39 -0.50 -5.53
CA TRP A 20 7.16 -1.11 -5.98
C TRP A 20 7.41 -2.48 -6.59
N PHE A 21 6.40 -3.35 -6.54
CA PHE A 21 6.35 -4.55 -7.37
C PHE A 21 4.94 -4.73 -7.91
N TYR A 22 4.84 -5.39 -9.06
CA TYR A 22 3.59 -5.85 -9.64
C TYR A 22 3.44 -7.36 -9.44
N HIS A 23 2.23 -7.81 -9.15
CA HIS A 23 1.87 -9.23 -9.23
C HIS A 23 0.43 -9.41 -9.71
N SER A 24 0.09 -10.63 -10.11
CA SER A 24 -1.22 -11.00 -10.65
C SER A 24 -1.79 -12.20 -9.92
N HIS A 25 -3.10 -12.18 -9.69
CA HIS A 25 -3.86 -13.32 -9.19
C HIS A 25 -4.41 -14.14 -10.36
N SER A 26 -4.75 -15.41 -10.11
CA SER A 26 -5.51 -16.16 -11.10
C SER A 26 -6.99 -15.78 -11.02
N LEU A 27 -7.73 -16.03 -12.11
CA LEU A 27 -9.19 -15.92 -12.10
C LEU A 27 -9.85 -16.93 -11.15
N GLU A 28 -9.16 -18.01 -10.78
CA GLU A 28 -9.64 -18.99 -9.79
C GLU A 28 -9.55 -18.45 -8.36
N ASP A 29 -8.51 -17.65 -8.05
CA ASP A 29 -8.35 -17.00 -6.75
C ASP A 29 -9.35 -15.86 -6.55
N ARG A 30 -9.70 -15.14 -7.64
CA ARG A 30 -10.63 -14.01 -7.62
C ARG A 30 -11.69 -14.14 -8.72
N PRO A 31 -12.67 -15.07 -8.59
CA PRO A 31 -13.70 -15.28 -9.60
C PRO A 31 -14.55 -14.01 -9.82
N GLY A 32 -14.58 -13.52 -11.06
CA GLY A 32 -15.36 -12.32 -11.42
C GLY A 32 -14.68 -10.99 -11.12
N ALA A 33 -13.43 -10.99 -10.63
CA ALA A 33 -12.67 -9.75 -10.48
C ALA A 33 -12.37 -9.12 -11.86
N ALA A 34 -12.65 -7.82 -11.97
CA ALA A 34 -12.24 -7.01 -13.11
C ALA A 34 -10.73 -6.73 -13.13
N GLU A 35 -10.02 -7.13 -12.08
CA GLU A 35 -8.60 -6.95 -11.85
C GLU A 35 -7.80 -8.14 -12.42
N HIS A 36 -6.74 -7.86 -13.17
CA HIS A 36 -5.75 -8.84 -13.61
C HIS A 36 -4.57 -8.94 -12.64
N GLY A 37 -4.19 -7.82 -12.03
CA GLY A 37 -3.14 -7.73 -11.03
C GLY A 37 -2.94 -6.30 -10.60
N HIS A 38 -2.01 -6.09 -9.67
CA HIS A 38 -1.81 -4.79 -9.06
C HIS A 38 -0.37 -4.52 -8.71
N PHE A 39 -0.05 -3.23 -8.64
CA PHE A 39 1.16 -2.76 -7.99
C PHE A 39 0.94 -2.68 -6.49
N HIS A 40 1.93 -3.09 -5.70
CA HIS A 40 2.10 -2.61 -4.33
C HIS A 40 3.18 -1.54 -4.32
N LEU A 41 2.89 -0.41 -3.70
CA LEU A 41 3.84 0.69 -3.52
C LEU A 41 4.22 0.80 -2.04
N PHE A 42 5.51 0.91 -1.78
CA PHE A 42 6.10 1.00 -0.44
C PHE A 42 7.00 2.21 -0.30
N ALA A 43 7.15 2.66 0.94
CA ALA A 43 8.32 3.42 1.35
C ALA A 43 9.25 2.56 2.22
N ARG A 44 10.56 2.88 2.19
CA ARG A 44 11.60 2.16 2.92
C ARG A 44 12.06 2.96 4.13
N THR A 45 12.20 2.29 5.27
CA THR A 45 12.56 2.92 6.55
C THR A 45 13.97 3.52 6.55
N GLU A 46 14.90 2.89 5.83
CA GLU A 46 16.32 3.29 5.73
C GLU A 46 16.46 4.75 5.26
N ALA A 47 15.60 5.18 4.33
CA ALA A 47 15.64 6.53 3.77
C ALA A 47 14.71 7.52 4.50
N LEU A 48 13.69 7.03 5.21
CA LEU A 48 12.74 7.87 5.95
C LEU A 48 13.20 8.25 7.37
N GLY A 49 14.16 7.53 7.94
CA GLY A 49 14.73 7.84 9.25
C GLY A 49 13.70 7.89 10.38
N ALA A 50 13.87 8.85 11.30
CA ALA A 50 13.08 8.97 12.54
C ALA A 50 11.58 9.25 12.30
N GLU A 51 11.19 9.64 11.08
CA GLU A 51 9.82 9.94 10.73
C GLU A 51 8.88 8.73 10.86
N THR A 52 9.40 7.54 10.53
CA THR A 52 8.66 6.27 10.62
C THR A 52 8.54 5.71 12.04
N THR A 53 9.28 6.29 12.99
CA THR A 53 9.34 5.82 14.38
C THR A 53 8.97 6.91 15.38
N CYS A 54 8.46 8.06 14.92
CA CYS A 54 8.11 9.17 15.79
C CYS A 54 6.95 8.84 16.75
N ALA A 55 6.72 9.69 17.75
CA ALA A 55 5.68 9.46 18.76
C ALA A 55 4.28 9.26 18.15
N ARG A 56 3.96 10.00 17.07
CA ARG A 56 2.69 9.85 16.33
C ARG A 56 2.50 8.43 15.80
N GLU A 57 3.51 7.88 15.13
CA GLU A 57 3.44 6.54 14.56
C GLU A 57 3.37 5.47 15.66
N ARG A 58 4.08 5.65 16.78
CA ARG A 58 3.95 4.75 17.93
C ARG A 58 2.55 4.79 18.54
N THR A 59 1.95 5.96 18.66
CA THR A 59 0.56 6.10 19.13
C THR A 59 -0.43 5.47 18.16
N PHE A 60 -0.21 5.60 16.85
CA PHE A 60 -1.02 4.93 15.83
C PHE A 60 -0.95 3.40 15.96
N LEU A 61 0.25 2.81 16.04
CA LEU A 61 0.40 1.35 16.21
C LEU A 61 -0.25 0.85 17.50
N ALA A 62 0.03 1.52 18.63
CA ALA A 62 -0.52 1.14 19.93
C ALA A 62 -2.06 1.19 19.96
N ARG A 63 -2.68 2.07 19.16
CA ARG A 63 -4.15 2.13 19.03
C ARG A 63 -4.72 0.83 18.51
N PHE A 64 -3.99 0.08 17.69
CA PHE A 64 -4.42 -1.18 17.08
C PHE A 64 -3.77 -2.42 17.71
N GLY A 65 -3.15 -2.27 18.88
CA GLY A 65 -2.49 -3.36 19.60
C GLY A 65 -1.11 -3.76 19.04
N ALA A 66 -0.64 -3.04 18.01
CA ALA A 66 0.64 -3.30 17.37
C ALA A 66 1.80 -2.61 18.09
N HIS A 67 3.00 -3.16 17.90
CA HIS A 67 4.25 -2.59 18.38
C HIS A 67 5.20 -2.28 17.21
N PRO A 68 6.16 -1.34 17.37
CA PRO A 68 7.18 -1.12 16.35
C PRO A 68 7.92 -2.41 16.02
N SER A 69 8.10 -2.68 14.73
CA SER A 69 8.77 -3.85 14.20
C SER A 69 10.04 -3.46 13.43
N ALA A 70 10.88 -4.46 13.16
CA ALA A 70 12.07 -4.30 12.34
C ALA A 70 11.79 -4.35 10.82
N ALA A 71 10.50 -4.36 10.40
CA ALA A 71 10.15 -4.36 8.99
C ALA A 71 10.79 -3.17 8.27
N SER A 72 11.38 -3.42 7.11
CA SER A 72 12.08 -2.40 6.32
C SER A 72 11.15 -1.60 5.40
N THR A 73 9.91 -2.06 5.21
CA THR A 73 8.94 -1.49 4.27
C THR A 73 7.71 -0.93 4.99
N ARG A 74 7.05 0.03 4.33
CA ARG A 74 5.81 0.70 4.74
C ARG A 74 4.89 0.72 3.52
N HIS A 75 3.88 -0.15 3.46
CA HIS A 75 2.90 -0.16 2.37
C HIS A 75 2.16 1.17 2.36
N LEU A 76 2.08 1.78 1.19
CA LEU A 76 1.42 3.08 1.01
C LEU A 76 0.04 2.90 0.40
N VAL A 77 -0.02 2.20 -0.74
CA VAL A 77 -1.24 1.96 -1.51
C VAL A 77 -0.96 0.90 -2.57
N SER A 78 -2.00 0.21 -3.01
CA SER A 78 -1.97 -0.67 -4.17
C SER A 78 -2.76 -0.07 -5.33
N ILE A 79 -2.32 -0.33 -6.57
CA ILE A 79 -2.98 0.13 -7.80
C ILE A 79 -3.41 -1.09 -8.60
N GLY A 80 -4.71 -1.37 -8.62
CA GLY A 80 -5.30 -2.44 -9.41
C GLY A 80 -5.34 -2.10 -10.89
N LEU A 81 -5.06 -3.09 -11.74
CA LEU A 81 -5.11 -2.97 -13.20
C LEU A 81 -6.12 -3.95 -13.79
N THR A 82 -6.85 -3.49 -14.80
CA THR A 82 -7.66 -4.36 -15.68
C THR A 82 -6.77 -5.30 -16.51
N PRO A 83 -7.33 -6.34 -17.15
CA PRO A 83 -6.62 -7.17 -18.13
C PRO A 83 -6.00 -6.41 -19.30
N LYS A 84 -6.46 -5.18 -19.58
CA LYS A 84 -5.90 -4.30 -20.60
C LYS A 84 -4.75 -3.42 -20.06
N GLY A 85 -4.39 -3.56 -18.79
CA GLY A 85 -3.35 -2.77 -18.13
C GLY A 85 -3.79 -1.37 -17.70
N LEU A 86 -5.10 -1.07 -17.73
CA LEU A 86 -5.63 0.22 -17.28
C LEU A 86 -5.85 0.21 -15.76
N PRO A 87 -5.43 1.26 -15.02
CA PRO A 87 -5.76 1.42 -13.61
C PRO A 87 -7.27 1.37 -13.36
N CYS A 88 -7.73 0.53 -12.45
CA CYS A 88 -9.16 0.38 -12.12
C CYS A 88 -9.49 0.53 -10.64
N SER A 89 -8.50 0.52 -9.75
CA SER A 89 -8.72 0.75 -8.32
C SER A 89 -7.47 1.26 -7.61
N LEU A 90 -7.69 1.95 -6.50
CA LEU A 90 -6.71 2.15 -5.44
C LEU A 90 -7.21 1.44 -4.18
N PHE A 91 -6.34 0.71 -3.49
CA PHE A 91 -6.74 0.02 -2.25
C PHE A 91 -5.58 -0.10 -1.27
N THR A 92 -5.91 -0.41 -0.02
CA THR A 92 -4.92 -0.63 1.04
C THR A 92 -5.12 -1.99 1.66
N VAL A 93 -4.04 -2.66 2.01
CA VAL A 93 -4.08 -3.98 2.64
C VAL A 93 -3.58 -3.91 4.08
N ASN A 94 -3.92 -4.91 4.86
CA ASN A 94 -3.45 -5.06 6.23
C ASN A 94 -1.96 -5.47 6.27
N SER A 95 -1.25 -5.13 7.35
CA SER A 95 0.21 -5.30 7.41
C SER A 95 0.67 -6.75 7.32
N TRP A 96 -0.12 -7.70 7.81
CA TRP A 96 0.20 -9.13 7.65
C TRP A 96 0.29 -9.55 6.18
N VAL A 97 -0.45 -8.89 5.27
CA VAL A 97 -0.46 -9.20 3.83
C VAL A 97 0.91 -8.94 3.21
N THR A 98 1.56 -7.84 3.62
CA THR A 98 2.84 -7.39 3.07
C THR A 98 4.03 -7.62 3.99
N GLY A 99 3.81 -8.10 5.22
CA GLY A 99 4.84 -8.21 6.25
C GLY A 99 5.47 -6.86 6.64
N ASP A 100 4.75 -5.76 6.43
CA ASP A 100 5.25 -4.40 6.64
C ASP A 100 4.90 -3.88 8.05
N GLN A 101 5.20 -2.62 8.35
CA GLN A 101 4.65 -1.94 9.52
C GLN A 101 3.83 -0.75 9.04
N MET A 102 2.52 -0.77 9.22
CA MET A 102 1.68 0.31 8.74
C MET A 102 2.06 1.69 9.30
N LEU A 103 1.97 2.71 8.43
CA LEU A 103 2.03 4.12 8.82
C LEU A 103 0.63 4.69 9.04
N SER A 104 0.55 5.71 9.91
CA SER A 104 -0.64 6.53 10.07
C SER A 104 -1.06 7.17 8.75
N ALA A 105 -2.37 7.40 8.58
CA ALA A 105 -2.91 8.05 7.39
C ALA A 105 -2.18 9.36 7.06
N HIS A 106 -1.82 10.13 8.10
CA HIS A 106 -1.06 11.37 7.95
C HIS A 106 0.31 11.16 7.29
N ALA A 107 1.09 10.19 7.77
CA ALA A 107 2.42 9.92 7.24
C ALA A 107 2.34 9.31 5.83
N THR A 108 1.40 8.38 5.59
CA THR A 108 1.14 7.80 4.26
C THR A 108 0.78 8.88 3.24
N LEU A 109 -0.19 9.76 3.54
CA LEU A 109 -0.60 10.82 2.63
C LEU A 109 0.53 11.80 2.29
N ARG A 110 1.35 12.15 3.28
CA ARG A 110 2.50 13.03 3.05
C ARG A 110 3.50 12.39 2.10
N LEU A 111 3.79 11.09 2.23
CA LEU A 111 4.66 10.36 1.31
C LEU A 111 4.06 10.28 -0.10
N LEU A 112 2.78 9.92 -0.22
CA LEU A 112 2.09 9.88 -1.52
C LEU A 112 2.06 11.25 -2.21
N ARG A 113 1.88 12.35 -1.45
CA ARG A 113 1.96 13.71 -1.99
C ARG A 113 3.36 14.11 -2.42
N GLY A 114 4.38 13.64 -1.73
CA GLY A 114 5.79 13.91 -2.06
C GLY A 114 6.38 12.98 -3.12
N ILE A 115 5.63 11.96 -3.58
CA ILE A 115 6.23 10.88 -4.35
C ILE A 115 6.86 11.33 -5.68
N GLN A 116 8.07 10.83 -5.90
CA GLN A 116 8.80 10.83 -7.16
C GLN A 116 9.40 9.44 -7.31
N LEU A 117 9.38 8.90 -8.51
CA LEU A 117 9.90 7.57 -8.83
C LEU A 117 10.91 7.66 -9.96
N ASP A 118 12.06 7.05 -9.73
CA ASP A 118 13.15 6.81 -10.67
C ASP A 118 13.68 5.40 -10.42
N THR A 119 12.92 4.40 -10.85
CA THR A 119 13.21 2.97 -10.62
C THR A 119 13.94 2.29 -11.77
N GLY A 120 14.36 3.08 -12.76
CA GLY A 120 14.80 2.56 -14.06
C GLY A 120 13.66 2.06 -14.96
N GLN A 121 12.40 2.23 -14.54
CA GLN A 121 11.19 1.87 -15.30
C GLN A 121 10.35 3.11 -15.65
N PRO A 122 10.86 4.02 -16.48
CA PRO A 122 10.32 5.38 -16.60
C PRO A 122 8.87 5.45 -17.11
N ILE A 123 8.40 4.46 -17.85
CA ILE A 123 6.98 4.41 -18.28
C ILE A 123 6.08 4.03 -17.10
N ILE A 124 6.46 3.01 -16.33
CA ILE A 124 5.68 2.53 -15.19
C ILE A 124 5.69 3.56 -14.06
N ASP A 125 6.85 4.14 -13.76
CA ASP A 125 7.00 5.21 -12.77
C ASP A 125 6.07 6.37 -13.08
N ARG A 126 6.02 6.82 -14.35
CA ARG A 126 5.09 7.88 -14.78
C ARG A 126 3.63 7.50 -14.61
N VAL A 127 3.25 6.25 -14.94
CA VAL A 127 1.87 5.79 -14.77
C VAL A 127 1.48 5.77 -13.30
N ILE A 128 2.31 5.18 -12.43
CA ILE A 128 2.05 5.14 -10.97
C ILE A 128 1.89 6.55 -10.43
N VAL A 129 2.86 7.44 -10.69
CA VAL A 129 2.80 8.83 -10.20
C VAL A 129 1.58 9.56 -10.77
N ALA A 130 1.26 9.39 -12.05
CA ALA A 130 0.09 10.04 -12.66
C ALA A 130 -1.23 9.59 -12.02
N VAL A 131 -1.42 8.28 -11.80
CA VAL A 131 -2.62 7.74 -11.13
C VAL A 131 -2.77 8.34 -9.73
N LEU A 132 -1.68 8.40 -8.96
CA LEU A 132 -1.71 8.96 -7.61
C LEU A 132 -2.03 10.46 -7.63
N ARG A 133 -1.49 11.21 -8.59
CA ARG A 133 -1.73 12.66 -8.72
C ARG A 133 -3.15 12.97 -9.15
N LEU A 134 -3.71 12.22 -10.11
CA LEU A 134 -5.09 12.37 -10.57
C LEU A 134 -6.09 12.11 -9.44
N ASN A 135 -5.74 11.22 -8.51
CA ASN A 135 -6.60 10.81 -7.40
C ASN A 135 -6.23 11.44 -6.04
N ASP A 136 -5.33 12.43 -5.98
CA ASP A 136 -4.85 13.02 -4.71
C ASP A 136 -5.98 13.55 -3.82
N HIS A 137 -7.05 14.05 -4.43
CA HIS A 137 -8.24 14.53 -3.71
C HIS A 137 -9.01 13.41 -3.01
N ALA A 138 -8.94 12.16 -3.52
CA ALA A 138 -9.66 11.01 -3.00
C ALA A 138 -8.82 10.17 -2.01
N LEU A 139 -7.48 10.29 -2.05
CA LEU A 139 -6.58 9.57 -1.14
C LEU A 139 -6.91 9.77 0.36
N PRO A 140 -7.31 10.97 0.85
CA PRO A 140 -7.68 11.13 2.25
C PRO A 140 -8.89 10.28 2.65
N ALA A 141 -9.89 10.15 1.77
CA ALA A 141 -11.06 9.33 2.03
C ALA A 141 -10.70 7.83 2.05
N LEU A 142 -9.84 7.39 1.12
CA LEU A 142 -9.31 6.02 1.12
C LEU A 142 -8.58 5.70 2.44
N MET A 143 -7.72 6.60 2.91
CA MET A 143 -7.00 6.41 4.18
C MET A 143 -7.91 6.47 5.41
N GLN A 144 -8.98 7.27 5.35
CA GLN A 144 -9.99 7.30 6.41
C GLN A 144 -10.75 5.97 6.47
N GLU A 145 -11.21 5.45 5.34
CA GLU A 145 -11.88 4.15 5.27
C GLU A 145 -10.98 3.03 5.79
N ARG A 146 -9.69 3.05 5.45
CA ARG A 146 -8.68 2.10 5.97
C ARG A 146 -8.66 2.11 7.50
N ASP A 147 -8.52 3.30 8.09
CA ASP A 147 -8.43 3.45 9.54
C ASP A 147 -9.77 3.10 10.22
N GLU A 148 -10.92 3.38 9.59
CA GLU A 148 -12.24 2.96 10.06
C GLU A 148 -12.43 1.44 10.02
N THR A 149 -11.93 0.76 8.99
CA THR A 149 -11.93 -0.70 8.91
C THR A 149 -11.10 -1.31 10.02
N LEU A 150 -9.91 -0.78 10.29
CA LEU A 150 -9.10 -1.22 11.44
C LEU A 150 -9.82 -1.01 12.77
N LEU A 151 -10.55 0.10 12.92
CA LEU A 151 -11.34 0.38 14.12
C LEU A 151 -12.49 -0.60 14.31
N ARG A 152 -13.15 -1.03 13.23
CA ARG A 152 -14.26 -2.00 13.30
C ARG A 152 -13.81 -3.37 13.82
N HIS A 153 -12.57 -3.76 13.55
CA HIS A 153 -12.00 -5.04 14.01
C HIS A 153 -11.24 -4.90 15.33
N GLN A 154 -11.26 -3.73 15.98
CA GLN A 154 -10.67 -3.59 17.31
C GLN A 154 -11.37 -4.48 18.32
N GLY A 155 -10.57 -5.24 19.07
CA GLY A 155 -11.07 -6.17 20.09
C GLY A 155 -11.40 -7.57 19.55
N GLU A 156 -11.41 -7.76 18.23
CA GLU A 156 -11.51 -9.10 17.62
C GLU A 156 -10.15 -9.83 17.66
N ALA A 157 -9.07 -9.07 17.52
CA ALA A 157 -7.69 -9.54 17.68
C ALA A 157 -6.90 -8.70 18.70
N ALA A 158 -5.85 -9.29 19.28
CA ALA A 158 -4.93 -8.59 20.17
C ALA A 158 -4.08 -7.55 19.41
N ASP A 159 -3.71 -7.86 18.16
CA ASP A 159 -3.06 -6.97 17.20
C ASP A 159 -3.87 -7.03 15.90
N VAL A 160 -4.60 -5.96 15.60
CA VAL A 160 -5.46 -5.88 14.40
C VAL A 160 -4.61 -5.88 13.13
N LEU A 161 -3.36 -5.39 13.19
CA LEU A 161 -2.46 -5.37 12.04
C LEU A 161 -1.89 -6.76 11.70
N ALA A 162 -2.07 -7.73 12.60
CA ALA A 162 -1.72 -9.13 12.43
C ALA A 162 -2.95 -10.04 12.21
N ASP A 163 -4.15 -9.47 12.10
CA ASP A 163 -5.40 -10.24 11.95
C ASP A 163 -5.57 -10.77 10.52
N LEU A 164 -5.36 -12.08 10.36
CA LEU A 164 -5.45 -12.80 9.08
C LEU A 164 -6.87 -12.84 8.49
N SER A 165 -7.90 -12.48 9.26
CA SER A 165 -9.28 -12.44 8.76
C SER A 165 -9.59 -11.17 7.94
N VAL A 166 -8.71 -10.17 8.00
CA VAL A 166 -8.90 -8.87 7.32
C VAL A 166 -7.72 -8.58 6.40
N GLU A 167 -7.89 -8.85 5.11
CA GLU A 167 -6.88 -8.61 4.06
C GLU A 167 -6.94 -7.17 3.53
N GLU A 168 -8.09 -6.77 2.98
CA GLU A 168 -8.31 -5.44 2.38
C GLU A 168 -8.95 -4.51 3.40
N LEU A 169 -8.43 -3.28 3.48
CA LEU A 169 -8.88 -2.28 4.47
C LEU A 169 -9.68 -1.13 3.86
N SER A 170 -9.46 -0.82 2.59
CA SER A 170 -10.19 0.21 1.86
C SER A 170 -10.05 0.01 0.35
N LEU A 171 -11.05 0.45 -0.40
CA LEU A 171 -11.08 0.31 -1.86
C LEU A 171 -11.75 1.54 -2.49
N LEU A 172 -11.03 2.18 -3.39
CA LEU A 172 -11.53 3.21 -4.29
C LEU A 172 -11.54 2.67 -5.72
N PRO A 173 -12.72 2.33 -6.27
CA PRO A 173 -12.87 2.05 -7.70
C PRO A 173 -12.53 3.29 -8.52
N LEU A 174 -11.83 3.11 -9.64
CA LEU A 174 -11.53 4.17 -10.59
C LEU A 174 -12.40 3.99 -11.83
N GLU A 175 -13.17 5.03 -12.16
CA GLU A 175 -13.84 5.13 -13.45
C GLU A 175 -12.88 5.80 -14.43
N LEU A 176 -12.47 5.08 -15.48
CA LEU A 176 -11.68 5.60 -16.60
C LEU A 176 -12.51 5.60 -17.89
#